data_AF-A0A6I0Z866-F1
#
_entry.id   AF-A0A6I0Z866-F1
#
_cell.length_a   1.000
_cell.length_b   1.000
_cell.length_c   1.000
_cell.angle_alpha   90.00
_cell.angle_beta   90.00
_cell.angle_gamma   90.00
#
_symmetry.space_group_name_H-M   'P 1'
#
loop_
_entity.id
_entity.type
_entity.pdbx_description
1 polymer ?
#
loop_
_entity_poly.entity_id
_entity_poly.type
_entity_poly.pdbx_seq_one_letter_code
_entity_poly.pdbx_strand_id
1 'polypeptide(L)'
;MFKYTLISLLSELDGLLWNNTSPGSIYTFNSTSDYDSKKHPFGAAGTVEVKRFGGSSTIQILYDINNHVFLRRKVGEEAWNAWTQV
;
A
#
# COMPACT_ATOMS: atom_id res chain seq x y z
N MET A 1 -9.78 -14.17 13.61
CA MET A 1 -10.31 -13.98 12.25
C MET A 1 -9.67 -12.71 11.69
N PHE A 2 -8.56 -12.79 10.97
CA PHE A 2 -8.02 -11.59 10.31
C PHE A 2 -8.73 -11.43 8.98
N LYS A 3 -9.69 -10.49 8.93
CA LYS A 3 -10.63 -10.33 7.82
C LYS A 3 -10.31 -9.10 6.97
N TYR A 4 -9.03 -8.73 6.84
CA TYR A 4 -8.54 -7.50 6.18
C TYR A 4 -9.13 -6.18 6.74
N THR A 5 -8.41 -5.08 6.54
CA THR A 5 -8.88 -3.72 6.85
C THR A 5 -9.24 -3.02 5.54
N LEU A 6 -10.50 -2.59 5.39
CA LEU A 6 -10.91 -1.80 4.23
C LEU A 6 -10.38 -0.37 4.36
N ILE A 7 -9.69 0.12 3.34
CA ILE A 7 -9.42 1.56 3.17
C ILE A 7 -10.39 2.11 2.12
N SER A 8 -10.83 3.35 2.33
CA SER A 8 -11.85 3.98 1.46
C SER A 8 -11.21 4.88 0.39
N LEU A 9 -10.02 5.39 0.69
CA LEU A 9 -9.24 6.29 -0.15
C LEU A 9 -7.81 5.78 -0.31
N LEU A 10 -7.22 5.97 -1.49
CA LEU A 10 -5.82 5.64 -1.75
C LEU A 10 -4.87 6.56 -0.99
N SER A 11 -5.28 7.78 -0.66
CA SER A 11 -4.53 8.66 0.24
C SER A 11 -4.35 8.10 1.65
N GLU A 12 -5.24 7.24 2.14
CA GLU A 12 -5.04 6.52 3.41
C GLU A 12 -3.85 5.56 3.31
N LEU A 13 -3.68 4.90 2.16
CA LEU A 13 -2.57 3.98 1.88
C LEU A 13 -1.20 4.68 1.99
N ASP A 14 -1.11 5.95 1.64
CA ASP A 14 0.13 6.74 1.75
C ASP A 14 0.56 6.99 3.20
N GLY A 15 -0.39 6.96 4.15
CA GLY A 15 -0.14 7.09 5.58
C GLY A 15 0.23 5.78 6.28
N LEU A 16 0.08 4.63 5.63
CA LEU A 16 0.32 3.32 6.25
C LEU A 16 1.81 2.98 6.28
N LEU A 17 2.36 2.95 7.49
CA LEU A 17 3.75 2.62 7.79
C LEU A 17 3.81 1.35 8.63
N TRP A 18 4.95 0.65 8.59
CA TRP A 18 5.09 -0.59 9.36
C TRP A 18 4.97 -0.37 10.88
N ASN A 19 5.31 0.82 11.37
CA ASN A 19 5.34 1.17 12.79
C ASN A 19 4.05 1.83 13.30
N ASN A 20 3.11 2.19 12.42
CA ASN A 20 1.81 2.75 12.79
C ASN A 20 0.64 1.81 12.42
N THR A 21 0.94 0.60 11.95
CA THR A 21 -0.02 -0.45 11.64
C THR A 21 0.22 -1.68 12.51
N SER A 22 -0.79 -2.56 12.62
CA SER A 22 -0.59 -3.81 13.36
C SER A 22 0.29 -4.76 12.53
N PRO A 23 1.25 -5.48 13.15
CA PRO A 23 2.05 -6.46 12.44
C PRO A 23 1.17 -7.50 11.73
N GLY A 24 1.42 -7.73 10.44
CA GLY A 24 0.64 -8.67 9.64
C GLY A 24 -0.73 -8.14 9.17
N SER A 25 -1.01 -6.85 9.33
CA SER A 25 -2.21 -6.23 8.74
C SER A 25 -2.20 -6.35 7.21
N ILE A 26 -3.34 -6.79 6.69
CA ILE A 26 -3.66 -6.79 5.26
C ILE A 26 -4.74 -5.73 5.05
N TYR A 27 -4.51 -4.83 4.11
CA TYR A 27 -5.46 -3.79 3.72
C TYR A 27 -6.06 -4.13 2.36
N THR A 28 -7.31 -3.76 2.15
CA THR A 28 -7.98 -3.92 0.85
C THR A 28 -8.71 -2.65 0.50
N PHE A 29 -8.93 -2.42 -0.79
CA PHE A 29 -9.77 -1.33 -1.28
C PHE A 29 -10.58 -1.80 -2.49
N ASN A 30 -11.69 -1.12 -2.72
CA ASN A 30 -12.46 -1.18 -3.95
C ASN A 30 -12.12 0.05 -4.81
N SER A 31 -12.91 0.35 -5.84
CA SER A 31 -12.73 1.58 -6.60
C SER A 31 -12.78 2.82 -5.69
N THR A 32 -11.70 3.61 -5.67
CA THR A 32 -11.62 4.83 -4.85
C THR A 32 -11.86 6.07 -5.70
N SER A 33 -12.43 7.11 -5.09
CA SER A 33 -12.73 8.38 -5.77
C SER A 33 -11.52 9.30 -5.90
N ASP A 34 -10.44 9.03 -5.16
CA ASP A 34 -9.24 9.87 -5.08
C ASP A 34 -8.06 9.33 -5.92
N TYR A 35 -8.34 8.43 -6.87
CA TYR A 35 -7.30 7.87 -7.73
C TYR A 35 -6.58 8.95 -8.55
N ASP A 36 -5.26 9.01 -8.37
CA ASP A 36 -4.33 9.81 -9.16
C ASP A 36 -3.28 8.90 -9.79
N SER A 37 -3.30 8.78 -11.12
CA SER A 37 -2.39 7.93 -11.89
C SER A 37 -0.91 8.35 -11.79
N LYS A 38 -0.63 9.57 -11.30
CA LYS A 38 0.74 10.01 -11.00
C LYS A 38 1.26 9.51 -9.66
N LYS A 39 0.37 9.02 -8.78
CA LYS A 39 0.71 8.57 -7.41
C LYS A 39 0.51 7.09 -7.21
N HIS A 40 -0.52 6.50 -7.81
CA HIS A 40 -0.88 5.10 -7.65
C HIS A 40 -0.95 4.40 -9.02
N PRO A 41 -0.59 3.11 -9.09
CA PRO A 41 -0.59 2.37 -10.35
C PRO A 41 -2.00 2.12 -10.87
N PHE A 42 -3.00 1.99 -9.98
CA PHE A 42 -4.40 1.78 -10.33
C PHE A 42 -5.33 2.30 -9.23
N GLY A 43 -6.61 2.49 -9.57
CA GLY A 43 -7.68 2.95 -8.67
C GLY A 43 -8.85 1.98 -8.51
N ALA A 44 -8.77 0.79 -9.09
CA ALA A 44 -9.73 -0.30 -8.93
C ALA A 44 -9.43 -1.15 -7.68
N ALA A 45 -10.13 -2.25 -7.49
CA ALA A 45 -9.94 -3.09 -6.30
C ALA A 45 -8.52 -3.67 -6.18
N GLY A 46 -8.01 -3.70 -4.95
CA GLY A 46 -6.66 -4.18 -4.66
C GLY A 46 -6.44 -4.59 -3.21
N THR A 47 -5.32 -5.26 -2.97
CA THR A 47 -4.86 -5.71 -1.65
C THR A 47 -3.46 -5.18 -1.38
N VAL A 48 -3.20 -4.72 -0.16
CA VAL A 48 -1.90 -4.20 0.28
C VAL A 48 -1.42 -4.94 1.52
N GLU A 49 -0.16 -5.35 1.46
CA GLU A 49 0.61 -5.72 2.64
C GLU A 49 1.59 -4.60 3.01
N VAL A 50 1.64 -4.24 4.30
CA VAL A 50 2.55 -3.24 4.84
C VAL A 50 3.54 -3.95 5.76
N LYS A 51 4.83 -3.88 5.46
CA LYS A 51 5.86 -4.64 6.17
C LYS A 51 7.04 -3.77 6.56
N ARG A 52 7.72 -4.18 7.64
CA ARG A 52 9.05 -3.67 7.98
C ARG A 52 10.05 -4.14 6.92
N PHE A 53 10.85 -3.21 6.41
CA PHE A 53 11.94 -3.46 5.48
C PHE A 53 13.22 -2.86 6.06
N GLY A 54 14.23 -3.68 6.33
CA GLY A 54 15.45 -3.22 7.00
C GLY A 54 15.21 -2.64 8.41
N GLY A 55 16.09 -1.72 8.81
CA GLY A 55 16.13 -1.19 10.18
C GLY A 55 14.94 -0.30 10.56
N SER A 56 14.52 0.59 9.66
CA SER A 56 13.52 1.65 9.93
C SER A 56 12.66 2.00 8.71
N SER A 57 12.58 1.13 7.69
CA SER A 57 11.85 1.43 6.45
C SER A 57 10.55 0.64 6.36
N THR A 58 9.58 1.20 5.64
CA THR A 58 8.35 0.51 5.24
C THR A 58 8.52 0.01 3.81
N ILE A 59 8.03 -1.19 3.53
CA ILE A 59 7.71 -1.65 2.18
C ILE A 59 6.19 -1.91 2.09
N GLN A 60 5.59 -1.49 0.98
CA GLN A 60 4.24 -1.85 0.61
C GLN A 60 4.27 -2.76 -0.61
N ILE A 61 3.52 -3.85 -0.54
CA ILE A 61 3.30 -4.78 -1.64
C ILE A 61 1.83 -4.69 -2.00
N LEU A 62 1.54 -4.32 -3.25
CA LEU A 62 0.20 -4.05 -3.74
C LEU A 62 -0.14 -5.06 -4.85
N TYR A 63 -1.29 -5.70 -4.72
CA TYR A 63 -1.82 -6.66 -5.68
C TYR A 63 -3.10 -6.09 -6.30
N ASP A 64 -3.16 -6.03 -7.62
CA ASP A 64 -4.37 -5.58 -8.33
C ASP A 64 -5.32 -6.75 -8.64
N ILE A 65 -6.53 -6.41 -9.11
CA ILE A 65 -7.53 -7.40 -9.53
C ILE A 65 -7.12 -8.25 -10.75
N ASN A 66 -6.09 -7.82 -11.49
CA ASN A 66 -5.57 -8.49 -12.68
C ASN A 66 -4.32 -9.33 -12.39
N ASN A 67 -3.97 -9.54 -11.11
CA ASN A 67 -2.80 -10.27 -10.63
C ASN A 67 -1.45 -9.59 -10.90
N HIS A 68 -1.42 -8.29 -11.17
CA HIS A 68 -0.18 -7.52 -11.17
C HIS A 68 0.28 -7.25 -9.74
N VAL A 69 1.60 -7.23 -9.56
CA VAL A 69 2.25 -6.95 -8.28
C VAL A 69 3.06 -5.67 -8.40
N PHE A 70 2.83 -4.75 -7.46
CA PHE A 70 3.55 -3.48 -7.38
C PHE A 70 4.23 -3.35 -6.02
N LEU A 71 5.40 -2.72 -6.01
CA LEU A 71 6.19 -2.48 -4.82
C LEU A 71 6.53 -1.00 -4.70
N ARG A 72 6.48 -0.49 -3.46
CA ARG A 72 7.12 0.78 -3.08
C ARG A 72 7.68 0.70 -1.66
N ARG A 73 8.63 1.56 -1.35
CA ARG A 73 9.30 1.68 -0.05
C ARG A 73 9.38 3.15 0.39
N LYS A 74 9.49 3.32 1.71
CA LYS A 74 9.78 4.60 2.36
C LYS A 74 10.88 4.37 3.40
N VAL A 75 11.96 5.13 3.34
CA VAL A 75 13.09 5.01 4.27
C VAL A 75 13.02 6.16 5.28
N GLY A 76 12.78 5.85 6.56
CA GLY A 76 12.63 6.88 7.59
C GLY A 76 11.54 7.91 7.23
N GLU A 77 11.91 9.18 7.19
CA GLU A 77 11.01 10.31 6.89
C GLU A 77 10.97 10.70 5.40
N GLU A 78 11.77 10.05 4.54
CA GLU A 78 11.83 10.34 3.10
C GLU A 78 10.48 10.20 2.41
N ALA A 79 10.29 10.82 1.24
CA ALA A 79 9.11 10.59 0.43
C ALA A 79 9.02 9.12 -0.02
N TRP A 80 7.80 8.66 -0.33
CA TRP A 80 7.62 7.37 -0.99
C TRP A 80 8.32 7.39 -2.35
N ASN A 81 9.00 6.30 -2.72
CA ASN A 81 9.38 6.12 -4.11
C ASN A 81 8.14 5.81 -4.97
N ALA A 82 8.30 5.95 -6.28
CA ALA A 82 7.29 5.52 -7.23
C ALA A 82 7.03 4.01 -7.10
N TRP A 83 5.77 3.62 -7.34
CA TRP A 83 5.41 2.22 -7.47
C TRP A 83 6.13 1.60 -8.66
N THR A 84 6.70 0.42 -8.45
CA THR A 84 7.36 -0.38 -9.49
C THR A 84 6.59 -1.69 -9.65
N GLN A 85 6.21 -2.02 -10.88
CA GLN A 85 5.63 -3.33 -11.19
C GLN A 85 6.75 -4.39 -11.24
N VAL A 86 6.50 -5.56 -10.65
CA VAL A 86 7.40 -6.73 -10.67
C VAL A 86 7.17 -7.57 -11.92
#